data_AF-A0A9X5CHN5-F1
#
_entry.id   AF-A0A9X5CHN5-F1
#
_cell.length_a   1.000
_cell.length_b   1.000
_cell.length_c   1.000
_cell.angle_alpha   90.00
_cell.angle_beta   90.00
_cell.angle_gamma   90.00
#
_symmetry.space_group_name_H-M   'P 1'
#
loop_
_entity.id
_entity.type
_entity.pdbx_description
1 polymer ?
#
loop_
_entity_poly.entity_id
_entity_poly.type
_entity_poly.pdbx_seq_one_letter_code
_entity_poly.pdbx_strand_id
1 'polypeptide(L)' 'DPTATVAPPELLHETLEAAAGEGLHLVSDETWRDTLHDPRGTVLLSPAEMLPGRVTVVTDLAGSLLPPGWPAAVARFPAG' A
#
# COMPACT_ATOMS: atom_id res chain seq x y z
N ASP A 1 2.31 -11.88 -1.63
CA ASP A 1 2.39 -12.27 -0.21
C ASP A 1 1.05 -12.84 0.24
N PRO A 2 1.04 -14.11 0.66
CA PRO A 2 0.74 -15.21 -0.25
C PRO A 2 -0.70 -15.22 -0.78
N THR A 3 -1.64 -14.52 -0.12
CA THR A 3 -3.07 -14.53 -0.47
C THR A 3 -3.37 -13.79 -1.77
N ALA A 4 -2.51 -12.85 -2.17
CA ALA A 4 -2.71 -12.00 -3.35
C ALA A 4 -4.05 -11.24 -3.36
N THR A 5 -4.62 -11.01 -2.17
CA THR A 5 -5.90 -10.31 -1.99
C THR A 5 -5.70 -8.80 -1.99
N VAL A 6 -6.68 -8.07 -2.57
CA VAL A 6 -6.80 -6.62 -2.43
C VAL A 6 -7.90 -6.34 -1.40
N ALA A 7 -7.60 -5.55 -0.38
CA ALA A 7 -8.60 -5.14 0.61
C ALA A 7 -9.66 -4.26 -0.07
N PRO A 8 -10.97 -4.53 0.14
CA PRO A 8 -12.02 -3.62 -0.30
C PRO A 8 -11.85 -2.22 0.31
N PRO A 9 -12.22 -1.14 -0.40
CA PRO A 9 -12.12 0.22 0.09
C PRO A 9 -12.74 0.46 1.47
N GLU A 10 -13.88 -0.18 1.74
CA GLU A 10 -14.61 -0.04 3.01
C GLU A 10 -13.81 -0.65 4.16
N LEU A 11 -13.25 -1.84 3.97
CA LEU A 11 -12.43 -2.50 4.99
C LEU A 11 -11.11 -1.74 5.21
N LEU A 12 -10.52 -1.21 4.15
CA LEU A 12 -9.34 -0.37 4.26
C LEU A 12 -9.64 0.92 5.05
N HIS A 13 -10.79 1.54 4.79
CA HIS A 13 -11.25 2.71 5.53
C HIS A 13 -11.40 2.42 7.02
N GLU A 14 -12.14 1.37 7.38
CA GLU A 14 -12.36 0.96 8.78
C GLU A 14 -11.03 0.68 9.50
N THR A 15 -10.09 0.04 8.80
CA THR A 15 -8.74 -0.23 9.32
C THR A 15 -7.98 1.08 9.62
N LEU A 16 -8.06 2.05 8.71
CA LEU A 16 -7.44 3.35 8.89
C LEU A 16 -8.08 4.15 10.01
N GLU A 17 -9.40 4.15 10.13
CA GLU A 17 -10.11 4.81 11.22
C GLU A 17 -9.70 4.23 12.57
N ALA A 18 -9.65 2.91 12.70
CA ALA A 18 -9.21 2.25 13.93
C ALA A 18 -7.75 2.62 14.28
N ALA A 19 -6.84 2.57 13.30
CA ALA A 19 -5.44 2.94 13.53
C ALA A 19 -5.28 4.41 13.90
N ALA A 20 -6.04 5.31 13.27
CA ALA A 20 -6.02 6.74 13.56
C ALA A 20 -6.59 7.05 14.95
N GLY A 21 -7.65 6.36 15.37
CA GLY A 21 -8.25 6.47 16.70
C GLY A 21 -7.27 6.12 17.82
N GLU A 22 -6.39 5.14 17.57
CA GLU A 22 -5.32 4.73 18.48
C GLU A 22 -4.01 5.54 18.27
N GLY A 23 -4.03 6.55 17.40
CA GLY A 23 -2.87 7.40 17.13
C GLY A 23 -1.70 6.70 16.43
N LEU A 24 -1.93 5.54 15.82
CA LEU A 24 -0.90 4.74 15.15
C LEU A 24 -0.47 5.35 13.81
N HIS A 25 0.76 5.03 13.41
CA HIS A 25 1.31 5.30 12.09
C HIS A 25 1.29 4.02 11.27
N LEU A 26 0.88 4.10 10.01
CA LEU A 26 0.80 2.92 9.14
C LEU A 26 2.00 2.86 8.19
N VAL A 27 2.44 1.63 7.95
CA VAL A 27 3.36 1.31 6.85
C VAL A 27 2.57 0.47 5.84
N SER A 28 2.43 1.01 4.63
CA SER A 28 1.77 0.34 3.50
C SER A 28 2.83 -0.27 2.60
N ASP A 29 2.90 -1.60 2.52
CA ASP A 29 3.70 -2.28 1.52
C ASP A 29 2.90 -2.40 0.23
N GLU A 30 3.32 -1.64 -0.79
CA GLU A 30 2.67 -1.58 -2.10
C GLU A 30 3.55 -2.19 -3.20
N THR A 31 4.47 -3.08 -2.84
CA THR A 31 5.37 -3.79 -3.77
C THR A 31 4.64 -4.43 -4.95
N TRP A 32 3.43 -4.94 -4.73
CA TRP A 32 2.66 -5.67 -5.75
C TRP A 32 1.60 -4.82 -6.46
N ARG A 33 1.52 -3.50 -6.21
CA ARG A 33 0.43 -2.63 -6.69
C ARG A 33 0.24 -2.66 -8.21
N ASP A 34 1.32 -2.80 -8.97
CA ASP A 34 1.29 -2.79 -10.44
C ASP A 34 1.04 -4.18 -11.06
N THR A 35 0.74 -5.19 -10.24
CA THR A 35 0.53 -6.59 -10.68
C THR A 35 -0.95 -7.03 -10.61
N LEU A 36 -1.87 -6.07 -10.53
CA LEU A 36 -3.31 -6.31 -10.36
C LEU A 36 -3.90 -7.17 -11.50
N HIS A 37 -4.61 -8.24 -11.14
CA HIS A 37 -5.14 -9.21 -12.10
C HIS A 37 -6.32 -8.69 -12.92
N ASP A 38 -7.29 -8.00 -12.29
CA ASP A 38 -8.44 -7.36 -12.95
C ASP A 38 -8.51 -5.86 -12.58
N PRO A 39 -7.79 -5.00 -13.31
CA PRO A 39 -7.76 -3.55 -13.03
C PRO A 39 -9.07 -2.81 -13.30
N ARG A 40 -10.02 -3.43 -14.01
CA ARG A 40 -11.32 -2.79 -14.29
C ARG A 40 -12.41 -3.21 -13.30
N GLY A 41 -12.29 -4.40 -12.72
CA GLY A 41 -13.20 -4.91 -11.69
C GLY A 41 -12.71 -4.71 -10.26
N THR A 42 -11.42 -4.44 -10.05
CA THR A 42 -10.84 -4.30 -8.70
C THR A 42 -10.45 -2.85 -8.41
N VAL A 43 -10.99 -2.30 -7.33
CA VAL A 43 -10.57 -0.99 -6.82
C VAL A 43 -9.36 -1.19 -5.91
N LEU A 44 -8.22 -0.65 -6.33
CA LEU A 44 -6.99 -0.59 -5.54
C LEU A 44 -6.79 0.86 -5.07
N LEU A 45 -6.80 1.08 -3.76
CA LEU A 45 -6.52 2.39 -3.15
C LEU A 45 -5.30 2.29 -2.26
N SER A 46 -4.39 3.27 -2.37
CA SER A 46 -3.34 3.41 -1.37
C SER A 46 -3.94 3.97 -0.07
N PRO A 47 -3.57 3.45 1.11
CA PRO A 47 -3.94 4.07 2.38
C PRO A 47 -3.42 5.52 2.48
N ALA A 48 -2.32 5.85 1.79
CA ALA A 48 -1.75 7.18 1.76
C ALA A 48 -2.57 8.19 0.94
N GLU A 49 -3.51 7.74 0.11
CA GLU A 49 -4.50 8.61 -0.54
C GLU A 49 -5.61 9.01 0.44
N MET A 50 -5.94 8.14 1.40
CA MET A 50 -7.02 8.35 2.38
C MET A 50 -6.52 9.09 3.62
N LEU A 51 -5.31 8.79 4.10
CA LEU A 51 -4.71 9.39 5.29
C LEU A 51 -3.25 9.84 5.03
N PRO A 52 -3.04 10.85 4.16
CA PRO A 52 -1.71 11.21 3.66
C PRO A 52 -0.72 11.65 4.75
N GLY A 53 -1.22 12.09 5.90
CA GLY A 53 -0.41 12.57 7.03
C GLY A 53 0.15 11.48 7.95
N ARG A 54 -0.25 10.21 7.81
CA ARG A 54 0.08 9.13 8.77
C ARG A 54 0.44 7.80 8.12
N VAL A 55 0.77 7.80 6.83
CA VAL A 55 1.09 6.59 6.08
C VAL A 55 2.44 6.76 5.40
N THR A 56 3.37 5.85 5.73
CA THR A 56 4.58 5.62 4.93
C THR A 56 4.28 4.51 3.93
N VAL A 57 4.56 4.74 2.65
CA VAL A 57 4.45 3.71 1.61
C VAL A 57 5.83 3.16 1.30
N VAL A 58 5.98 1.84 1.22
CA VAL A 58 7.19 1.17 0.74
C VAL A 58 6.87 0.35 -0.50
N THR A 59 7.79 0.35 -1.46
CA THR A 59 7.69 -0.45 -2.69
C THR A 59 9.07 -1.01 -3.01
N ASP A 60 9.19 -2.33 -3.00
CA ASP A 60 10.32 -3.01 -3.65
C ASP A 60 10.11 -2.99 -5.17
N LEU A 61 11.13 -2.54 -5.91
CA LEU A 61 11.04 -2.42 -7.36
C LEU A 61 11.10 -3.79 -8.04
N ALA A 62 11.56 -4.84 -7.37
CA ALA A 62 11.52 -6.21 -7.91
C ALA A 62 10.09 -6.75 -8.07
N GLY A 63 9.08 -6.12 -7.46
CA GLY A 63 7.68 -6.53 -7.58
C GLY A 63 7.10 -6.37 -8.99
N SER A 64 7.56 -5.37 -9.74
CA SER A 64 7.04 -5.09 -11.09
C SER A 64 8.04 -4.45 -12.06
N LEU A 65 9.18 -3.93 -11.59
CA LEU A 65 10.03 -3.02 -12.37
C LEU A 65 11.48 -3.51 -12.56
N LEU A 66 12.01 -4.36 -11.67
CA LEU A 66 13.40 -4.84 -11.71
C LEU A 66 13.51 -6.37 -11.62
N PRO A 67 14.63 -6.97 -12.07
CA PRO A 67 14.90 -8.39 -11.88
C PRO A 67 14.92 -8.79 -10.39
N PRO A 68 14.38 -9.98 -10.03
CA PRO A 68 14.49 -10.54 -8.69
C PRO A 68 15.97 -10.77 -8.35
N GLY A 69 16.52 -9.97 -7.44
CA GLY A 69 17.93 -10.00 -7.06
C GLY A 69 18.65 -8.66 -7.15
N TRP A 70 17.99 -7.62 -7.68
CA TRP A 70 18.50 -6.25 -7.65
C TRP A 70 17.98 -5.53 -6.40
N PRO A 71 18.83 -5.05 -5.49
CA PRO A 71 18.40 -4.49 -4.21
C PRO A 71 18.00 -3.02 -4.35
N ALA A 72 16.79 -2.75 -4.85
CA ALA A 72 16.28 -1.39 -4.99
C ALA A 72 14.82 -1.28 -4.57
N ALA A 73 14.53 -0.32 -3.69
CA ALA A 73 13.21 -0.03 -3.17
C ALA A 73 13.06 1.48 -2.96
N VAL A 74 11.81 1.95 -2.85
CA VAL A 74 11.48 3.35 -2.58
C VAL A 74 10.57 3.42 -1.35
N ALA A 75 10.73 4.48 -0.55
CA ALA A 75 9.80 4.83 0.51
C ALA A 75 9.26 6.24 0.30
N ARG A 76 7.94 6.41 0.39
CA ARG A 76 7.25 7.70 0.43
C ARG A 76 6.83 7.98 1.86
N PHE A 77 7.25 9.12 2.41
CA PHE A 77 6.83 9.58 3.73
C PHE A 77 5.69 10.62 3.61
N PRO A 78 4.87 10.80 4.65
CA PRO A 78 3.98 11.95 4.75
C PRO A 78 4.73 13.27 4.57
N ALA A 79 4.05 14.29 4.02
CA ALA A 79 4.59 15.64 4.05
C ALA A 79 4.73 16.09 5.50
N GLY A 80 5.91 16.61 5.86
CA GLY A 80 6.20 17.18 7.17
C GLY A 80 5.61 18.56 7.38
#